data_AF-A0A3Q7YB40-F1
#
_entry.id   AF-A0A3Q7YB40-F1
#
_cell.length_a   1.000
_cell.length_b   1.000
_cell.length_c   1.000
_cell.angle_alpha   90.00
_cell.angle_beta   90.00
_cell.angle_gamma   90.00
#
_symmetry.space_group_name_H-M   'P 1'
#
loop_
_entity.id
_entity.type
_entity.pdbx_description
1 polymer ?
#
loop_
_entity_poly.entity_id
_entity_poly.type
_entity_poly.pdbx_seq_one_letter_code
_entity_poly.pdbx_strand_id
1 'polypeptide(L)'
;MKVFSLLRKNEMFLLLRILFLVKLFTMKRCCSDQSCVIFSNAAQSDQARILALNASCYLKAGGHFVISIRTNCIDSTVPAEAVFESEINKLRAEQFKPLEQVTLEPYERDHACAIGGYIMPQ
;
A
#
# COMPACT_ATOMS: atom_id res chain seq x y z
N MET A 1 11.76 13.67 3.05
CA MET A 1 11.39 12.50 3.88
C MET A 1 10.56 12.89 5.11
N LYS A 2 9.36 13.49 4.94
CA LYS A 2 8.50 13.93 6.07
C LYS A 2 7.10 13.27 6.10
N VAL A 3 6.88 12.20 5.34
CA VAL A 3 5.58 11.51 5.33
C VAL A 3 5.32 10.80 6.67
N PHE A 4 6.36 10.28 7.31
CA PHE A 4 6.26 9.65 8.63
C PHE A 4 6.11 10.64 9.80
N SER A 5 6.53 11.91 9.64
CA SER A 5 6.44 12.89 10.73
C SER A 5 5.05 13.50 10.91
N LEU A 6 4.19 13.45 9.88
CA LEU A 6 2.80 13.95 9.99
C LEU A 6 1.81 12.89 10.44
N LEU A 7 2.05 11.61 10.13
CA LEU A 7 1.31 10.48 10.68
C LEU A 7 1.96 10.07 12.01
N ARG A 8 1.60 10.78 13.09
CA ARG A 8 1.93 10.37 14.46
C ARG A 8 1.68 8.87 14.60
N LYS A 9 2.69 8.12 15.05
CA LYS A 9 2.69 6.64 15.20
C LYS A 9 1.44 6.04 15.86
N ASN A 10 0.65 6.84 16.62
CA ASN A 10 -0.65 6.43 17.18
C ASN A 10 -1.85 6.47 16.21
N GLU A 11 -1.88 7.39 15.24
CA GLU A 11 -3.00 7.55 14.32
C GLU A 11 -2.96 6.49 13.21
N MET A 12 -1.78 6.03 12.82
CA MET A 12 -1.62 4.97 11.80
C MET A 12 -2.18 3.62 12.30
N PHE A 13 -2.01 3.32 13.59
CA PHE A 13 -2.63 2.16 14.25
C PHE A 13 -4.16 2.31 14.35
N LEU A 14 -4.65 3.54 14.56
CA LEU A 14 -6.09 3.83 14.62
C LEU A 14 -6.74 3.75 13.23
N LEU A 15 -6.05 4.24 12.19
CA LEU A 15 -6.43 4.07 10.78
C LEU A 15 -6.40 2.60 10.38
N LEU A 16 -5.39 1.83 10.78
CA LEU A 16 -5.34 0.38 10.54
C LEU A 16 -6.49 -0.34 11.26
N ARG A 17 -6.85 0.07 12.49
CA ARG A 17 -8.02 -0.45 13.23
C ARG A 17 -9.36 -0.08 12.61
N ILE A 18 -9.53 1.17 12.14
CA ILE A 18 -10.75 1.61 11.45
C ILE A 18 -10.91 0.93 10.09
N LEU A 19 -9.79 0.65 9.43
CA LEU A 19 -9.75 0.05 8.10
C LEU A 19 -9.92 -1.48 8.13
N PHE A 20 -9.69 -2.11 9.29
CA PHE A 20 -10.04 -3.50 9.56
C PHE A 20 -11.53 -3.77 9.72
N LEU A 21 -12.31 -2.77 10.13
CA LEU A 21 -13.75 -2.90 10.39
C LEU A 21 -14.62 -2.70 9.14
N VAL A 22 -14.05 -2.18 8.06
CA VAL A 22 -14.78 -1.92 6.82
C VAL A 22 -14.09 -2.70 5.70
N LYS A 23 -14.55 -3.94 5.51
CA LYS A 23 -14.22 -4.86 4.41
C LYS A 23 -14.76 -4.36 3.06
N LEU A 24 -14.68 -3.05 2.84
CA LEU A 24 -15.19 -2.35 1.68
C LEU A 24 -14.00 -1.91 0.83
N PHE A 25 -14.16 -2.13 -0.46
CA PHE A 25 -13.25 -1.89 -1.58
C PHE A 25 -12.86 -0.39 -1.71
N THR A 26 -12.25 0.19 -0.68
CA THR A 26 -12.19 1.65 -0.53
C THR A 26 -10.79 2.14 -0.82
N MET A 27 -10.59 2.58 -2.05
CA MET A 27 -9.52 3.51 -2.36
C MET A 27 -9.88 4.86 -1.74
N LYS A 28 -9.33 5.17 -0.56
CA LYS A 28 -9.50 6.50 0.05
C LYS A 28 -8.34 7.40 -0.37
N ARG A 29 -8.69 8.47 -1.09
CA ARG A 29 -7.80 9.59 -1.38
C ARG A 29 -7.71 10.48 -0.14
N CYS A 30 -6.54 10.53 0.48
CA CYS A 30 -6.27 11.52 1.52
C CYS A 30 -5.44 12.64 0.87
N CYS A 31 -6.08 13.77 0.55
CA CYS A 31 -5.36 14.97 0.11
C CYS A 31 -5.51 16.02 1.20
N SER A 32 -4.42 16.24 1.94
CA SER A 32 -4.23 17.44 2.73
C SER A 32 -3.22 18.28 1.96
N ASP A 33 -3.73 19.35 1.34
CA ASP A 33 -3.15 20.44 0.53
C ASP A 33 -1.88 20.28 -0.34
N GLN A 34 -0.93 19.37 -0.08
CA GLN A 34 0.28 19.18 -0.91
C GLN A 34 0.78 17.74 -1.03
N SER A 35 0.11 16.76 -0.41
CA SER A 35 0.47 15.34 -0.56
C SER A 35 -0.79 14.48 -0.70
N CYS A 36 -1.07 14.01 -1.91
CA CYS A 36 -2.11 13.00 -2.11
C CYS A 36 -1.51 11.61 -1.85
N VAL A 37 -2.20 10.85 -1.00
CA VAL A 37 -1.88 9.46 -0.67
C VAL A 37 -3.01 8.57 -1.14
N ILE A 38 -2.68 7.50 -1.87
CA ILE A 38 -3.62 6.42 -2.19
C ILE A 38 -3.37 5.26 -1.24
N PHE A 39 -4.44 4.83 -0.57
CA PHE A 39 -4.45 3.62 0.22
C PHE A 39 -5.23 2.52 -0.50
N SER A 40 -4.65 1.32 -0.63
CA SER A 40 -5.29 0.16 -1.28
C SER A 40 -5.30 -1.07 -0.37
N ASN A 41 -6.51 -1.62 -0.14
CA ASN A 41 -6.77 -2.88 0.58
C ASN A 41 -7.65 -3.83 -0.25
N ALA A 42 -7.43 -3.87 -1.57
CA ALA A 42 -8.16 -4.79 -2.43
C ALA A 42 -7.77 -6.25 -2.14
N ALA A 43 -8.77 -7.14 -2.07
CA ALA A 43 -8.60 -8.57 -1.84
C ALA A 43 -8.51 -9.34 -3.17
N GLN A 44 -7.61 -8.93 -4.07
CA GLN A 44 -7.52 -9.48 -5.43
C GLN A 44 -6.07 -9.76 -5.81
N SER A 45 -5.83 -10.80 -6.61
CA SER A 45 -4.51 -11.18 -7.13
C SER A 45 -3.83 -10.08 -7.95
N ASP A 46 -4.63 -9.19 -8.55
CA ASP A 46 -4.19 -8.11 -9.44
C ASP A 46 -4.05 -6.76 -8.71
N GLN A 47 -3.78 -6.78 -7.40
CA GLN A 47 -3.76 -5.58 -6.57
C GLN A 47 -2.77 -4.52 -7.06
N ALA A 48 -1.56 -4.90 -7.45
CA ALA A 48 -0.55 -3.98 -7.99
C ALA A 48 -1.04 -3.23 -9.25
N ARG A 49 -1.67 -3.95 -10.19
CA ARG A 49 -2.21 -3.35 -11.43
C ARG A 49 -3.36 -2.40 -11.13
N ILE A 50 -4.27 -2.77 -10.23
CA ILE A 50 -5.38 -1.91 -9.82
C ILE A 50 -4.84 -0.64 -9.16
N LEU A 51 -3.82 -0.75 -8.32
CA LEU A 51 -3.17 0.40 -7.71
C LEU A 51 -2.52 1.30 -8.77
N ALA A 52 -1.84 0.72 -9.77
CA ALA A 52 -1.21 1.46 -10.86
C ALA A 52 -2.22 2.27 -11.69
N LEU A 53 -3.30 1.62 -12.14
CA LEU A 53 -4.38 2.28 -12.89
C LEU A 53 -5.01 3.42 -12.10
N ASN A 54 -5.14 3.26 -10.78
CA ASN A 54 -5.65 4.30 -9.93
C ASN A 54 -4.64 5.43 -9.70
N ALA A 55 -3.37 5.10 -9.54
CA ALA A 55 -2.33 6.11 -9.37
C ALA A 55 -2.15 6.97 -10.62
N SER A 56 -2.23 6.37 -11.81
CA SER A 56 -2.16 7.13 -13.06
C SER A 56 -3.34 8.09 -13.26
N CYS A 57 -4.53 7.73 -12.78
CA CYS A 57 -5.72 8.58 -12.87
C CYS A 57 -5.78 9.66 -11.79
N TYR A 58 -5.37 9.36 -10.55
CA TYR A 58 -5.69 10.18 -9.38
C TYR A 58 -4.47 10.73 -8.63
N LEU A 59 -3.28 10.16 -8.84
CA LEU A 59 -2.07 10.56 -8.14
C LEU A 59 -1.21 11.44 -9.05
N LYS A 60 -0.66 12.52 -8.49
CA LYS A 60 0.32 13.35 -9.18
C LYS A 60 1.71 12.71 -9.06
N ALA A 61 2.62 13.04 -9.98
CA ALA A 61 4.04 12.67 -9.84
C ALA A 61 4.59 13.19 -8.50
N GLY A 62 5.31 12.34 -7.77
CA GLY A 62 5.74 12.61 -6.39
C GLY A 62 4.69 12.34 -5.31
N GLY A 63 3.54 11.76 -5.68
CA GLY A 63 2.55 11.28 -4.73
C GLY A 63 3.02 10.03 -3.98
N HIS A 64 2.34 9.69 -2.88
CA HIS A 64 2.69 8.52 -2.08
C HIS A 64 1.59 7.46 -2.15
N PHE A 65 1.97 6.21 -1.93
CA PHE A 65 1.04 5.09 -1.88
C PHE A 65 1.26 4.26 -0.62
N VAL A 66 0.18 3.64 -0.18
CA VAL A 66 0.17 2.64 0.88
C VAL A 66 -0.64 1.46 0.38
N ILE A 67 -0.02 0.28 0.32
CA ILE A 67 -0.64 -0.95 -0.15
C ILE A 67 -0.60 -2.01 0.94
N SER A 68 -1.76 -2.60 1.19
CA SER A 68 -1.97 -3.68 2.14
C SER A 68 -1.98 -5.01 1.39
N ILE A 69 -0.89 -5.77 1.47
CA ILE A 69 -0.68 -7.03 0.75
C ILE A 69 -1.07 -8.19 1.67
N ARG A 70 -2.09 -8.95 1.26
CA ARG A 70 -2.52 -10.20 1.90
C ARG A 70 -2.14 -11.37 1.00
N THR A 71 -1.17 -12.18 1.42
CA THR A 71 -0.68 -13.28 0.58
C THR A 71 -1.76 -14.34 0.38
N ASN A 72 -2.63 -14.53 1.37
CA ASN A 72 -3.83 -15.37 1.31
C ASN A 72 -4.78 -15.06 0.14
N CYS A 73 -4.78 -13.81 -0.37
CA CYS A 73 -5.64 -13.41 -1.49
C CYS A 73 -4.94 -13.48 -2.85
N ILE A 74 -3.62 -13.66 -2.88
CA ILE A 74 -2.82 -13.69 -4.10
C ILE A 74 -2.49 -15.14 -4.44
N ASP A 75 -1.79 -15.82 -3.52
CA ASP A 75 -1.44 -17.22 -3.64
C ASP A 75 -1.18 -17.80 -2.25
N SER A 76 -2.02 -18.75 -1.84
CA SER A 76 -1.93 -19.42 -0.54
C SER A 76 -0.97 -20.61 -0.54
N THR A 77 -0.43 -20.99 -1.71
CA THR A 77 0.45 -22.17 -1.85
C THR A 77 1.93 -21.82 -1.77
N VAL A 78 2.26 -20.54 -1.96
CA VAL A 78 3.63 -20.01 -2.02
C VAL A 78 3.96 -19.31 -0.69
N PRO A 79 5.22 -19.37 -0.20
CA PRO A 79 5.62 -18.65 1.00
C PRO A 79 5.39 -17.14 0.84
N ALA A 80 4.98 -16.50 1.94
CA ALA A 80 4.60 -15.09 1.95
C ALA A 80 5.72 -14.16 1.43
N GLU A 81 6.98 -14.47 1.76
CA GLU A 81 8.15 -13.73 1.29
C GLU A 81 8.24 -13.66 -0.24
N ALA A 82 8.05 -14.78 -0.93
CA ALA A 82 8.10 -14.83 -2.39
C ALA A 82 6.91 -14.10 -3.04
N VAL A 83 5.73 -14.14 -2.40
CA VAL A 83 4.57 -13.36 -2.85
C VAL A 83 4.84 -11.86 -2.71
N PHE A 84 5.45 -11.43 -1.60
CA PHE A 84 5.82 -10.03 -1.40
C PHE A 84 6.84 -9.54 -2.42
N GLU A 85 7.90 -10.32 -2.68
CA GLU A 85 8.89 -9.97 -3.70
C GLU A 85 8.25 -9.84 -5.10
N SER A 86 7.36 -10.77 -5.45
CA SER A 86 6.60 -10.74 -6.70
C SER A 86 5.76 -9.46 -6.82
N GLU A 87 5.01 -9.10 -5.78
CA GLU A 87 4.21 -7.87 -5.76
C GLU A 87 5.07 -6.61 -5.84
N ILE A 88 6.18 -6.56 -5.12
CA ILE A 88 7.13 -5.44 -5.17
C ILE A 88 7.71 -5.28 -6.58
N ASN A 89 8.02 -6.38 -7.26
CA ASN A 89 8.51 -6.35 -8.64
C ASN A 89 7.45 -5.85 -9.62
N LYS A 90 6.19 -6.25 -9.46
CA LYS A 90 5.06 -5.69 -10.24
C LYS A 90 4.90 -4.19 -10.02
N LEU A 91 4.96 -3.73 -8.76
CA LEU A 91 4.88 -2.30 -8.44
C LEU A 91 6.03 -1.50 -9.07
N ARG A 92 7.25 -2.05 -9.06
CA ARG A 92 8.41 -1.41 -9.72
C ARG A 92 8.22 -1.29 -11.23
N ALA A 93 7.63 -2.30 -11.87
CA ALA A 93 7.30 -2.24 -13.30
C ALA A 93 6.29 -1.11 -13.61
N GLU A 94 5.39 -0.81 -12.67
CA GLU A 94 4.36 0.22 -12.77
C GLU A 94 4.83 1.61 -12.25
N GLN A 95 6.14 1.88 -12.25
CA GLN A 95 6.73 3.16 -11.84
C GLN A 95 6.56 3.54 -10.35
N PHE A 96 6.24 2.57 -9.49
CA PHE A 96 6.27 2.78 -8.05
C PHE A 96 7.65 2.48 -7.47
N LYS A 97 8.05 3.30 -6.51
CA LYS A 97 9.27 3.13 -5.73
C LYS A 97 8.89 2.81 -4.27
N PRO A 98 8.83 1.53 -3.88
CA PRO A 98 8.61 1.16 -2.48
C PRO A 98 9.80 1.64 -1.64
N LEU A 99 9.49 2.23 -0.49
CA LEU A 99 10.44 2.81 0.45
C LEU A 99 10.54 1.98 1.74
N GLU A 100 9.40 1.49 2.22
CA GLU A 100 9.30 0.77 3.48
C GLU A 100 8.30 -0.38 3.33
N GLN A 101 8.62 -1.52 3.94
CA GLN A 101 7.76 -2.69 4.03
C GLN A 101 7.70 -3.10 5.51
N VAL A 102 6.49 -3.28 6.02
CA VAL A 102 6.23 -3.63 7.41
C VAL A 102 5.29 -4.83 7.43
N THR A 103 5.73 -5.94 8.03
CA THR A 103 4.87 -7.09 8.30
C THR A 103 4.02 -6.80 9.55
N LEU A 104 2.77 -7.28 9.56
CA LEU A 104 1.81 -7.02 10.65
C LEU A 104 1.80 -8.13 11.73
N GLU A 105 2.81 -8.99 11.76
CA GLU A 105 2.96 -10.01 12.79
C GLU A 105 3.25 -9.36 14.16
N PRO A 106 2.59 -9.77 15.26
CA PRO A 106 1.77 -10.99 15.45
C PRO A 106 0.24 -10.82 15.28
N TYR A 107 -0.25 -9.65 14.85
CA TYR A 107 -1.69 -9.37 14.80
C TYR A 107 -2.38 -10.08 13.63
N GLU A 108 -1.74 -10.06 12.47
CA GLU A 108 -2.22 -10.62 11.21
C GLU A 108 -1.10 -11.48 10.61
N ARG A 109 -1.34 -12.80 10.50
CA ARG A 109 -0.43 -13.68 9.77
C ARG A 109 -0.59 -13.42 8.27
N ASP A 110 0.51 -13.54 7.53
CA ASP A 110 0.49 -13.49 6.05
C ASP A 110 0.03 -12.13 5.47
N HIS A 111 0.25 -11.06 6.25
CA HIS A 111 -0.13 -9.70 5.90
C HIS A 111 1.06 -8.74 6.05
N ALA A 112 1.36 -7.99 4.99
CA ALA A 112 2.32 -6.90 5.02
C ALA A 112 1.73 -5.60 4.47
N CYS A 113 2.26 -4.49 4.93
CA CYS A 113 1.98 -3.16 4.41
C CYS A 113 3.25 -2.63 3.74
N ALA A 114 3.13 -2.17 2.50
CA ALA A 114 4.22 -1.49 1.80
C ALA A 114 3.85 -0.04 1.53
N ILE A 115 4.83 0.84 1.71
CA ILE A 115 4.68 2.29 1.54
C ILE A 115 5.76 2.75 0.57
N GLY A 116 5.42 3.69 -0.32
CA GLY A 116 6.39 4.25 -1.23
C GLY A 116 5.92 5.51 -1.95
N GLY A 117 6.72 5.92 -2.93
CA GLY A 117 6.43 7.04 -3.81
C GLY A 117 6.10 6.58 -5.22
N TYR A 118 5.25 7.34 -5.91
CA TYR A 118 4.88 7.13 -7.30
C TYR A 118 5.55 8.21 -8.16
N ILE A 119 6.33 7.79 -9.16
CA ILE A 119 7.09 8.68 -10.05
C ILE A 119 7.80 9.79 -9.24
N MET A 120 8.66 9.37 -8.31
CA MET A 120 9.45 10.31 -7.51
C MET A 120 10.49 10.97 -8.41
N PRO A 121 10.57 12.31 -8.46
CA PRO A 121 11.67 13.00 -9.13
C PRO A 121 12.99 12.59 -8.44
N GLN A 122 14.03 12.35 -9.25
CA GLN A 122 15.38 12.02 -8.77
C GLN A 122 16.04 13.22 -8.09
#